data_AF-A0A520A2M8-F1
#
_entry.id   AF-A0A520A2M8-F1
#
_cell.length_a   1.000
_cell.length_b   1.000
_cell.length_c   1.000
_cell.angle_alpha   90.00
_cell.angle_beta   90.00
_cell.angle_gamma   90.00
#
_symmetry.space_group_name_H-M   'P 1'
#
loop_
_entity.id
_entity.type
_entity.pdbx_description
1 polymer ?
#
loop_
_entity_poly.entity_id
_entity_poly.type
_entity_poly.pdbx_seq_one_letter_code
_entity_poly.pdbx_strand_id
1 'polypeptide(L)'
;MSGKVLWIALLVGLAISSARAQDLRTTINENKALDSLRKKEEKGLDSVVFTSKYVKFTTLKLSRDSIQLFPLDTSLNDLQHYSMLFQTRRPTTGLGNLGLAARPMLFEAQRTVGFDPGFHSLDLYTFNHEDVVFYEARSPFSTVHPASRVTS
;
A
#
# COMPACT_ATOMS: atom_id res chain seq x y z
N MET A 1 65.33 -44.07 -56.83
CA MET A 1 64.43 -43.98 -55.64
C MET A 1 63.00 -44.25 -56.08
N SER A 2 62.29 -45.11 -55.36
CA SER A 2 61.12 -45.87 -55.83
C SER A 2 59.79 -45.11 -55.74
N GLY A 3 58.93 -45.26 -56.77
CA GLY A 3 57.62 -44.59 -56.90
C GLY A 3 56.57 -44.92 -55.84
N LYS A 4 56.87 -45.80 -54.87
CA LYS A 4 55.98 -46.13 -53.75
C LYS A 4 55.95 -45.03 -52.66
N VAL A 5 57.03 -44.25 -52.53
CA VAL A 5 57.12 -43.18 -51.52
C VAL A 5 56.21 -41.98 -51.88
N LEU A 6 56.01 -41.74 -53.18
CA LEU A 6 55.23 -40.61 -53.69
C LEU A 6 53.71 -40.82 -53.48
N TRP A 7 53.24 -42.07 -53.54
CA TRP A 7 51.84 -42.42 -53.28
C TRP A 7 51.44 -42.29 -51.80
N ILE A 8 52.35 -42.60 -50.88
CA ILE A 8 52.10 -42.46 -49.44
C ILE A 8 52.05 -40.98 -49.04
N ALA A 9 52.92 -40.15 -49.61
CA ALA A 9 52.89 -38.70 -49.37
C ALA A 9 51.59 -38.04 -49.90
N LEU A 10 51.05 -38.53 -51.02
CA LEU A 10 49.80 -38.03 -51.60
C LEU A 10 48.57 -38.39 -50.73
N LEU A 11 48.53 -39.61 -50.18
CA LEU A 11 47.45 -40.04 -49.29
C LEU A 11 47.47 -39.32 -47.93
N VAL A 12 48.65 -39.03 -47.39
CA VAL A 12 48.79 -38.27 -46.14
C VAL A 12 48.41 -36.79 -46.33
N GLY A 13 48.74 -36.20 -47.48
CA GLY A 13 48.33 -34.83 -47.81
C GLY A 13 46.81 -34.65 -47.94
N LEU A 14 46.12 -35.66 -48.50
CA LEU A 14 44.67 -35.61 -48.64
C LEU A 14 43.94 -35.72 -47.28
N ALA A 15 44.45 -36.55 -46.36
CA ALA A 15 43.87 -36.76 -45.04
C ALA A 15 43.96 -35.53 -44.10
N ILE A 16 44.92 -34.63 -44.33
CA ILE A 16 45.11 -33.43 -43.49
C ILE A 16 44.12 -32.30 -43.87
N SER A 17 43.59 -32.32 -45.10
CA SER A 17 42.65 -31.28 -45.57
C SER A 17 41.24 -31.39 -44.99
N SER A 18 40.80 -32.60 -44.60
CA SER A 18 39.46 -32.85 -44.06
C SER A 18 39.26 -32.43 -42.61
N ALA A 19 40.31 -31.93 -41.94
CA ALA A 19 40.28 -31.54 -40.52
C ALA A 19 40.12 -30.03 -40.28
N ARG A 20 39.72 -29.24 -41.30
CA ARG A 20 39.27 -27.86 -41.08
C ARG A 20 37.80 -27.90 -40.64
N ALA A 21 37.60 -28.12 -39.35
CA ALA A 21 36.30 -28.10 -38.69
C ALA A 21 35.51 -26.85 -39.09
N GLN A 22 34.34 -27.07 -39.68
CA GLN A 22 33.33 -26.03 -39.85
C GLN A 22 32.82 -25.63 -38.46
N ASP A 23 33.22 -24.43 -38.02
CA ASP A 23 32.65 -23.81 -36.83
C ASP A 23 31.19 -23.45 -37.14
N LEU A 24 30.25 -24.21 -36.58
CA LEU A 24 28.82 -24.02 -36.76
C LEU A 24 28.41 -22.74 -36.00
N ARG A 25 28.52 -21.59 -36.67
CA ARG A 25 27.87 -20.33 -36.24
C ARG A 25 26.35 -20.52 -36.32
N THR A 26 25.79 -21.14 -35.29
CA THR A 26 24.35 -21.34 -35.18
C THR A 26 23.71 -20.03 -34.71
N THR A 27 22.77 -19.52 -35.50
CA THR A 27 21.78 -18.49 -35.14
C THR A 27 20.99 -18.83 -33.86
N ILE A 28 21.13 -20.05 -33.34
CA ILE A 28 20.57 -20.54 -32.08
C ILE A 28 21.08 -19.72 -30.87
N ASN A 29 22.33 -19.27 -30.87
CA ASN A 29 22.86 -18.45 -29.76
C ASN A 29 22.27 -17.03 -29.74
N GLU A 30 22.03 -16.43 -30.92
CA GLU A 30 21.39 -15.12 -31.04
C GLU A 30 19.92 -15.20 -30.60
N ASN A 31 19.19 -16.24 -31.01
CA ASN A 31 17.83 -16.49 -30.57
C ASN A 31 17.72 -16.74 -29.06
N LYS A 32 18.69 -17.45 -28.46
CA LYS A 32 18.74 -17.66 -27.00
C LYS A 32 18.98 -16.36 -26.23
N ALA A 33 19.81 -15.48 -26.77
CA ALA A 33 20.02 -14.14 -26.21
C ALA A 33 18.74 -13.29 -26.32
N LEU A 34 18.06 -13.32 -27.46
CA LEU A 34 16.78 -12.61 -27.68
C LEU A 34 15.65 -13.15 -26.78
N ASP A 35 15.58 -14.46 -26.56
CA ASP A 35 14.60 -15.11 -25.68
C ASP A 35 14.85 -14.75 -24.20
N SER A 36 16.13 -14.62 -23.82
CA SER A 36 16.52 -14.13 -22.49
C SER A 36 16.13 -12.65 -22.28
N LEU A 37 16.21 -11.83 -23.33
CA LEU A 37 15.79 -10.43 -23.31
C LEU A 37 14.26 -10.30 -23.23
N ARG A 38 13.51 -11.07 -24.04
CA ARG A 38 12.04 -11.16 -23.94
C ARG A 38 11.58 -11.58 -22.56
N LYS A 39 12.21 -12.59 -21.96
CA LYS A 39 11.87 -13.07 -20.61
C LYS A 39 12.19 -12.06 -19.51
N LYS A 40 13.15 -11.14 -19.73
CA LYS A 40 13.48 -10.04 -18.82
C LYS A 40 12.51 -8.87 -18.97
N GLU A 41 12.07 -8.59 -20.19
CA GLU A 41 11.06 -7.59 -20.54
C GLU A 41 9.67 -8.03 -20.04
N GLU A 42 9.30 -9.29 -20.26
CA GLU A 42 8.09 -9.95 -19.71
C GLU A 42 8.17 -10.19 -18.20
N LYS A 43 9.35 -10.09 -17.55
CA LYS A 43 9.48 -10.05 -16.09
C LYS A 43 9.31 -8.65 -15.50
N GLY A 44 9.31 -7.62 -16.34
CA GLY A 44 8.92 -6.26 -15.98
C GLY A 44 7.40 -6.12 -15.82
N LEU A 45 6.72 -7.15 -15.33
CA LEU A 45 5.30 -7.11 -14.99
C LEU A 45 5.12 -6.06 -13.90
N ASP A 46 4.67 -4.91 -14.35
CA ASP A 46 3.94 -3.84 -13.69
C ASP A 46 3.53 -4.19 -12.25
N SER A 47 4.44 -3.94 -11.30
CA SER A 47 4.09 -4.04 -9.89
C SER A 47 3.29 -2.79 -9.55
N VAL A 48 1.97 -2.90 -9.69
CA VAL A 48 1.07 -1.91 -9.10
C VAL A 48 1.22 -2.04 -7.59
N VAL A 49 2.11 -1.23 -7.01
CA VAL A 49 2.32 -1.16 -5.57
C VAL A 49 1.11 -0.47 -4.95
N PHE A 50 0.17 -1.25 -4.45
CA PHE A 50 -0.96 -0.76 -3.68
C PHE A 50 -0.50 -0.27 -2.30
N THR A 51 0.05 0.94 -2.24
CA THR A 51 0.38 1.62 -0.98
C THR A 51 -0.89 2.19 -0.33
N SER A 52 -1.07 1.98 0.96
CA SER A 52 -2.20 2.49 1.75
C SER A 52 -2.03 3.95 2.20
N LYS A 53 -1.07 4.69 1.64
CA LYS A 53 -0.75 6.08 2.03
C LYS A 53 -1.96 7.02 1.95
N TYR A 54 -2.92 6.72 1.08
CA TYR A 54 -4.15 7.46 0.94
C TYR A 54 -5.33 6.48 1.06
N VAL A 55 -6.28 6.82 1.92
CA VAL A 55 -7.54 6.09 2.05
C VAL A 55 -8.67 7.06 1.76
N LYS A 56 -9.60 6.66 0.90
CA LYS A 56 -10.85 7.39 0.75
C LYS A 56 -11.70 7.06 1.96
N PHE A 57 -12.16 8.08 2.66
CA PHE A 57 -13.22 7.89 3.63
C PHE A 57 -14.35 8.86 3.36
N THR A 58 -15.57 8.43 3.64
CA THR A 58 -16.76 9.26 3.53
C THR A 58 -17.62 9.04 4.76
N THR A 59 -18.17 10.11 5.32
CA THR A 59 -19.25 9.98 6.30
C THR A 59 -20.58 10.09 5.58
N LEU A 60 -21.65 9.54 6.15
CA LEU A 60 -22.99 9.65 5.54
C LEU A 60 -23.38 11.12 5.30
N LYS A 61 -23.00 12.01 6.23
CA LYS A 61 -23.19 13.46 6.10
C LYS A 61 -22.42 14.06 4.92
N LEU A 62 -21.17 13.65 4.71
CA LEU A 62 -20.35 14.16 3.61
C LEU A 62 -20.77 13.55 2.27
N SER A 63 -21.16 12.28 2.23
CA SER A 63 -21.47 11.55 1.00
C SER A 63 -22.56 12.23 0.16
N ARG A 64 -23.49 12.94 0.81
CA ARG A 64 -24.56 13.67 0.14
C ARG A 64 -24.07 14.88 -0.66
N ASP A 65 -22.97 15.50 -0.24
CA ASP A 65 -22.50 16.78 -0.77
C ASP A 65 -21.09 16.72 -1.38
N SER A 66 -20.18 15.86 -0.88
CA SER A 66 -18.79 15.75 -1.34
C SER A 66 -18.04 14.52 -0.79
N ILE A 67 -17.29 13.81 -1.65
CA ILE A 67 -16.32 12.79 -1.24
C ILE A 67 -14.95 13.44 -1.08
N GLN A 68 -14.35 13.31 0.10
CA GLN A 68 -13.04 13.90 0.41
C GLN A 68 -11.95 12.82 0.50
N LEU A 69 -10.76 13.15 -0.02
CA LEU A 69 -9.57 12.32 0.02
C LEU A 69 -8.62 12.89 1.08
N PHE A 70 -8.28 12.08 2.07
CA PHE A 70 -7.33 12.49 3.11
C PHE A 70 -6.10 11.56 3.11
N PRO A 71 -4.89 12.11 3.30
CA PRO A 71 -3.73 11.29 3.57
C PRO A 71 -3.92 10.59 4.91
N LEU A 72 -3.59 9.30 4.94
CA LEU A 72 -3.63 8.54 6.18
C LEU A 72 -2.41 8.93 7.03
N ASP A 73 -2.66 9.43 8.24
CA ASP A 73 -1.60 9.72 9.19
C ASP A 73 -1.09 8.40 9.79
N THR A 74 0.10 7.98 9.36
CA THR A 74 0.78 6.79 9.91
C THR A 74 1.77 7.15 11.02
N SER A 75 1.76 8.39 11.51
CA SER A 75 2.62 8.81 12.61
C SER A 75 2.10 8.26 13.95
N LEU A 76 3.01 8.02 14.90
CA LEU A 76 2.67 7.59 16.27
C LEU A 76 2.29 8.78 17.17
N ASN A 77 1.70 9.84 16.60
CA ASN A 77 1.28 11.01 17.36
C ASN A 77 -0.08 10.75 18.02
N ASP A 78 -0.32 11.38 19.18
CA ASP A 78 -1.60 11.37 19.90
C ASP A 78 -2.09 10.01 20.43
N LEU A 79 -1.25 8.96 20.36
CA LEU A 79 -1.59 7.61 20.84
C LEU A 79 -1.91 7.52 22.33
N GLN A 80 -1.51 8.52 23.12
CA GLN A 80 -1.74 8.57 24.57
C GLN A 80 -3.10 9.14 24.95
N HIS A 81 -3.81 9.81 24.02
CA HIS A 81 -5.11 10.44 24.26
C HIS A 81 -6.26 9.61 23.67
N TYR A 82 -6.52 8.45 24.26
CA TYR A 82 -7.64 7.58 23.87
C TYR A 82 -8.97 7.94 24.55
N SER A 83 -8.94 8.83 25.55
CA SER A 83 -10.15 9.20 26.28
C SER A 83 -11.01 10.17 25.48
N MET A 84 -12.29 9.84 25.33
CA MET A 84 -13.28 10.70 24.68
C MET A 84 -13.43 12.05 25.41
N LEU A 85 -13.20 12.07 26.73
CA LEU A 85 -13.30 13.25 27.58
C LEU A 85 -12.05 14.13 27.49
N PHE A 86 -10.88 13.51 27.55
CA PHE A 86 -9.60 14.20 27.63
C PHE A 86 -8.95 14.32 26.25
N GLN A 87 -9.61 15.02 25.33
CA GLN A 87 -9.07 15.33 24.02
C GLN A 87 -8.34 16.67 24.05
N THR A 88 -7.08 16.69 23.61
CA THR A 88 -6.27 17.92 23.49
C THR A 88 -6.92 18.98 22.61
N ARG A 89 -7.59 18.56 21.52
CA ARG A 89 -8.23 19.47 20.55
C ARG A 89 -9.60 19.98 20.97
N ARG A 90 -10.27 19.29 21.89
CA ARG A 90 -11.61 19.61 22.38
C ARG A 90 -11.66 19.42 23.89
N PRO A 91 -11.13 20.37 24.66
CA PRO A 91 -11.09 20.23 26.09
C PRO A 91 -12.51 20.36 26.67
N THR A 92 -12.90 19.38 27.49
CA THR A 92 -14.21 19.30 28.13
C THR A 92 -14.10 19.41 29.64
N THR A 93 -15.17 19.86 30.29
CA THR A 93 -15.29 19.90 31.75
C THR A 93 -16.45 19.03 32.21
N GLY A 94 -16.24 18.27 33.27
CA GLY A 94 -17.20 17.32 33.82
C GLY A 94 -16.61 16.58 35.03
N LEU A 95 -17.33 15.58 35.51
CA LEU A 95 -16.96 14.80 36.70
C LEU A 95 -15.85 13.75 36.45
N GLY A 96 -15.32 13.67 35.23
CA GLY A 96 -14.21 12.78 34.85
C GLY A 96 -14.60 11.33 34.52
N ASN A 97 -15.84 10.91 34.80
CA ASN A 97 -16.34 9.59 34.44
C ASN A 97 -17.08 9.61 33.10
N LEU A 98 -16.97 8.52 32.34
CA LEU A 98 -17.72 8.32 31.09
C LEU A 98 -19.22 8.15 31.39
N GLY A 99 -20.08 8.72 30.55
CA GLY A 99 -21.54 8.65 30.70
C GLY A 99 -22.15 9.64 31.71
N LEU A 100 -21.36 10.57 32.25
CA LEU A 100 -21.86 11.68 33.07
C LEU A 100 -21.93 12.97 32.25
N ALA A 101 -22.77 13.91 32.69
CA ALA A 101 -22.90 15.21 32.05
C ALA A 101 -21.53 15.90 31.90
N ALA A 102 -21.17 16.23 30.66
CA ALA A 102 -19.94 16.93 30.30
C ALA A 102 -20.26 18.05 29.31
N ARG A 103 -19.51 19.14 29.38
CA ARG A 103 -19.66 20.26 28.44
C ARG A 103 -18.31 20.69 27.86
N PRO A 104 -18.25 21.07 26.58
CA PRO A 104 -17.03 21.62 26.00
C PRO A 104 -16.67 22.95 26.67
N MET A 105 -15.37 23.20 26.85
CA MET A 105 -14.87 24.50 27.32
C MET A 105 -14.79 25.52 26.17
N LEU A 106 -14.71 25.05 24.93
CA LEU A 106 -14.78 25.89 23.75
C LEU A 106 -16.24 26.08 23.36
N PHE A 107 -16.55 27.29 22.87
CA PHE A 107 -17.86 27.59 22.32
C PHE A 107 -18.09 26.81 21.01
N GLU A 108 -19.15 26.02 20.96
CA GLU A 108 -19.61 25.32 19.76
C GLU A 108 -20.99 25.87 19.36
N ALA A 109 -21.09 26.46 18.17
CA ALA A 109 -22.36 26.94 17.66
C ALA A 109 -23.25 25.76 17.25
N GLN A 110 -24.47 25.70 17.78
CA GLN A 110 -25.44 24.66 17.43
C GLN A 110 -25.91 24.83 15.98
N ARG A 111 -25.83 23.76 15.20
CA ARG A 111 -26.21 23.72 13.77
C ARG A 111 -27.44 22.84 13.52
N THR A 112 -28.36 22.79 14.47
CA THR A 112 -29.61 22.04 14.35
C THR A 112 -30.64 22.89 13.62
N VAL A 113 -31.20 22.38 12.53
CA VAL A 113 -32.32 23.01 11.83
C VAL A 113 -33.61 22.39 12.38
N GLY A 114 -34.40 23.14 13.15
CA GLY A 114 -35.67 22.66 13.72
C GLY A 114 -35.83 22.94 15.22
N PHE A 115 -36.69 22.17 15.87
CA PHE A 115 -36.90 22.26 17.32
C PHE A 115 -35.78 21.54 18.07
N ASP A 116 -35.22 22.21 19.06
CA ASP A 116 -34.18 21.68 19.94
C ASP A 116 -34.64 21.80 21.41
N PRO A 117 -34.79 20.69 22.15
CA PRO A 117 -35.22 20.72 23.54
C PRO A 117 -34.13 21.19 24.51
N GLY A 118 -32.88 21.43 24.06
CA GLY A 118 -31.82 22.02 24.88
C GLY A 118 -31.06 21.03 25.78
N PHE A 119 -31.25 19.72 25.60
CA PHE A 119 -30.58 18.68 26.39
C PHE A 119 -29.30 18.20 25.70
N HIS A 120 -28.19 18.92 25.89
CA HIS A 120 -26.90 18.64 25.23
C HIS A 120 -25.80 18.12 26.16
N SER A 121 -26.12 17.87 27.43
CA SER A 121 -25.12 17.49 28.44
C SER A 121 -24.50 16.10 28.19
N LEU A 122 -25.13 15.27 27.34
CA LEU A 122 -24.68 13.93 26.99
C LEU A 122 -24.33 13.78 25.50
N ASP A 123 -24.42 14.84 24.70
CA ASP A 123 -24.16 14.79 23.26
C ASP A 123 -22.76 14.27 22.91
N LEU A 124 -21.80 14.47 23.83
CA LEU A 124 -20.43 13.95 23.69
C LEU A 124 -20.36 12.42 23.55
N TYR A 125 -21.37 11.70 24.08
CA TYR A 125 -21.44 10.24 24.02
C TYR A 125 -22.46 9.73 23.01
N THR A 126 -23.21 10.63 22.38
CA THR A 126 -24.23 10.26 21.40
C THR A 126 -23.54 9.94 20.08
N PHE A 127 -23.69 8.70 19.63
CA PHE A 127 -23.24 8.29 18.31
C PHE A 127 -24.40 8.34 17.33
N ASN A 128 -24.35 9.28 16.38
CA ASN A 128 -25.38 9.40 15.36
C ASN A 128 -25.01 8.59 14.10
N HIS A 129 -26.01 8.17 13.34
CA HIS A 129 -25.79 7.41 12.10
C HIS A 129 -25.03 8.24 11.06
N GLU A 130 -25.23 9.55 11.06
CA GLU A 130 -24.54 10.48 10.17
C GLU A 130 -23.02 10.57 10.40
N ASP A 131 -22.55 10.20 11.60
CA ASP A 131 -21.15 10.25 12.00
C ASP A 131 -20.38 8.95 11.66
N VAL A 132 -21.07 7.93 11.13
CA VAL A 132 -20.45 6.68 10.69
C VAL A 132 -19.48 6.96 9.54
N VAL A 133 -18.22 6.58 9.72
CA VAL A 133 -17.15 6.71 8.72
C VAL A 133 -17.06 5.41 7.90
N PHE A 134 -17.23 5.53 6.59
CA PHE A 134 -17.03 4.46 5.62
C PHE A 134 -15.65 4.61 4.98
N TYR A 135 -14.85 3.55 4.96
CA TYR A 135 -13.52 3.53 4.36
C TYR A 135 -13.52 2.70 3.07
N GLU A 136 -13.05 3.30 1.97
CA GLU A 136 -12.77 2.62 0.71
C GLU A 136 -11.24 2.52 0.57
N ALA A 137 -10.67 1.41 1.03
CA ALA A 137 -9.24 1.15 0.93
C ALA A 137 -8.94 0.22 -0.25
N ARG A 138 -7.97 0.60 -1.10
CA ARG A 138 -7.48 -0.24 -2.22
C ARG A 138 -6.43 -1.28 -1.78
N SER A 139 -6.01 -1.22 -0.51
CA SER A 139 -5.00 -2.06 0.12
C SER A 139 -5.46 -2.35 1.56
N PRO A 140 -5.12 -3.50 2.17
CA PRO A 140 -5.50 -3.81 3.55
C PRO A 140 -5.06 -2.71 4.53
N PHE A 141 -5.97 -2.26 5.38
CA PHE A 141 -5.73 -1.24 6.40
C PHE A 141 -6.40 -1.63 7.72
N SER A 142 -5.72 -1.39 8.84
CA SER A 142 -6.25 -1.57 10.20
C SER A 142 -5.83 -0.42 11.10
N THR A 143 -6.79 0.22 11.78
CA THR A 143 -6.50 1.20 12.84
C THR A 143 -6.30 0.47 14.16
N VAL A 144 -5.18 0.71 14.84
CA VAL A 144 -4.90 0.18 16.17
C VAL A 144 -4.93 1.31 17.20
N HIS A 145 -5.72 1.13 18.26
CA HIS A 145 -5.75 2.02 19.42
C HIS A 145 -5.13 1.28 20.61
N PRO A 146 -3.93 1.66 21.08
CA PRO A 146 -3.35 1.01 22.25
C PRO A 146 -4.18 1.38 23.49
N ALA A 147 -4.93 0.41 24.03
CA ALA A 147 -5.56 0.56 25.32
C ALA A 147 -4.47 0.60 26.40
N SER A 148 -4.22 1.76 27.01
CA SER A 148 -3.24 1.82 28.09
C SER A 148 -3.78 1.09 29.32
N ARG A 149 -2.98 0.19 29.87
CA ARG A 149 -3.28 -0.56 31.10
C ARG A 149 -3.29 0.41 32.27
N VAL A 150 -4.45 0.60 32.89
CA VAL A 150 -4.57 1.31 34.18
C VAL A 150 -3.84 0.48 35.23
N THR A 151 -2.69 0.95 35.69
CA THR A 151 -2.06 0.43 36.91
C THR A 151 -2.72 1.15 38.09
N SER A 152 -3.36 0.37 38.97
CA SER A 152 -3.90 0.80 40.27
C SER A 152 -2.80 1.30 41.20
#